data_AF-A0ABD4HQX6-F1
#
_entry.id   AF-A0ABD4HQX6-F1
#
_cell.length_a   1.000
_cell.length_b   1.000
_cell.length_c   1.000
_cell.angle_alpha   90.00
_cell.angle_beta   90.00
_cell.angle_gamma   90.00
#
_symmetry.space_group_name_H-M   'P 1'
#
loop_
_entity.id
_entity.type
_entity.pdbx_description
1 polymer ?
#
loop_
_entity_poly.entity_id
_entity_poly.type
_entity_poly.pdbx_seq_one_letter_code
_entity_poly.pdbx_strand_id
1 'polypeptide(L)'
;IFMFGVFTGLRISDILNLKVEDVKGKLKANIIEKKTGKKRTLNLMQLTNQIIKYLDEEHDGESEWLFPSPRDSTKHLATYQFYKIMQKTANFLDLDYIGTHTLRKTFGYTYYQKTKDLTALMKILNHSSQSVTLRYIGIEEEELQSSLDEFNPFQ
;
A
#
# COMPACT_ATOMS: atom_id res chain seq x y z
N ILE A 1 9.16 -3.57 1.52
CA ILE A 1 7.80 -3.34 2.08
C ILE A 1 7.16 -2.03 1.61
N PHE A 2 7.78 -0.86 1.82
CA PHE A 2 7.16 0.45 1.51
C PHE A 2 6.66 0.54 0.05
N MET A 3 7.55 0.27 -0.92
CA MET A 3 7.18 0.25 -2.34
C MET A 3 6.00 -0.70 -2.62
N PHE A 4 6.03 -1.91 -2.07
CA PHE A 4 4.94 -2.88 -2.27
C PHE A 4 3.59 -2.30 -1.85
N GLY A 5 3.53 -1.64 -0.70
CA GLY A 5 2.31 -1.00 -0.22
C GLY A 5 1.87 0.20 -1.07
N VAL A 6 2.81 1.03 -1.55
CA VAL A 6 2.49 2.18 -2.41
C VAL A 6 2.04 1.77 -3.81
N PHE A 7 2.52 0.66 -4.36
CA PHE A 7 2.10 0.17 -5.68
C PHE A 7 0.81 -0.67 -5.62
N THR A 8 0.59 -1.41 -4.54
CA THR A 8 -0.58 -2.30 -4.42
C THR A 8 -1.72 -1.70 -3.62
N GLY A 9 -1.48 -0.68 -2.80
CA GLY A 9 -2.49 -0.15 -1.89
C GLY A 9 -3.06 -1.19 -0.93
N LEU A 10 -2.33 -2.26 -0.59
CA LEU A 10 -2.76 -3.25 0.42
C LEU A 10 -2.64 -2.69 1.84
N ARG A 11 -3.37 -3.29 2.79
CA ARG A 11 -3.11 -3.01 4.22
C ARG A 11 -1.81 -3.68 4.60
N ILE A 12 -1.07 -3.09 5.53
CA ILE A 12 0.20 -3.66 5.98
C ILE A 12 0.04 -5.11 6.48
N SER A 13 -1.05 -5.43 7.18
CA SER A 13 -1.30 -6.79 7.65
C SER A 13 -1.41 -7.79 6.50
N ASP A 14 -2.03 -7.40 5.38
CA ASP A 14 -2.16 -8.25 4.21
C ASP A 14 -0.79 -8.39 3.52
N ILE A 15 0.00 -7.31 3.41
CA ILE A 15 1.36 -7.33 2.84
C ILE A 15 2.27 -8.27 3.62
N LEU A 16 2.27 -8.18 4.95
CA LEU A 16 3.13 -9.00 5.79
C LEU A 16 2.68 -10.47 5.81
N ASN A 17 1.46 -10.80 5.41
CA ASN A 17 0.98 -12.18 5.28
C ASN A 17 1.20 -12.77 3.88
N LEU A 18 1.89 -12.07 2.97
CA LEU A 18 2.23 -12.63 1.66
C LEU A 18 3.36 -13.64 1.78
N LYS A 19 3.25 -14.73 1.02
CA LYS A 19 4.33 -15.69 0.82
C LYS A 19 5.13 -15.35 -0.44
N VAL A 20 6.36 -15.86 -0.52
CA VAL A 20 7.22 -15.72 -1.69
C VAL A 20 6.52 -16.32 -2.92
N GLU A 21 5.91 -17.50 -2.77
CA GLU A 21 5.18 -18.19 -3.85
C GLU A 21 3.99 -17.38 -4.40
N ASP A 22 3.42 -16.47 -3.60
CA ASP A 22 2.28 -15.66 -4.04
C ASP A 22 2.68 -14.67 -5.13
N VAL A 23 3.94 -14.22 -5.14
CA VAL A 23 4.38 -13.05 -5.93
C VAL A 23 5.61 -13.27 -6.80
N LYS A 24 6.50 -14.22 -6.47
CA LYS A 24 7.79 -14.41 -7.17
C LYS A 24 7.57 -14.71 -8.64
N GLY A 25 8.19 -13.91 -9.51
CA GLY A 25 8.11 -14.06 -10.97
C GLY A 25 6.75 -13.74 -11.60
N LYS A 26 5.78 -13.21 -10.82
CA LYS A 26 4.43 -12.94 -11.31
C LYS A 26 4.25 -11.47 -11.68
N LEU A 27 3.54 -11.22 -12.79
CA LEU A 27 3.07 -9.89 -13.19
C LEU A 27 1.70 -9.53 -12.57
N LYS A 28 0.92 -10.55 -12.19
CA LYS A 28 -0.33 -10.43 -11.45
C LYS A 28 -0.42 -11.53 -10.41
N ALA A 29 -0.99 -11.24 -9.24
CA ALA A 29 -1.20 -12.22 -8.20
C ALA A 29 -2.63 -12.14 -7.66
N ASN A 30 -3.29 -13.27 -7.48
CA ASN A 30 -4.60 -13.34 -6.83
C ASN A 30 -4.40 -13.68 -5.36
N ILE A 31 -4.88 -12.81 -4.47
CA ILE A 31 -4.77 -13.00 -3.03
C ILE A 31 -6.15 -12.92 -2.37
N ILE A 32 -6.25 -13.47 -1.17
CA ILE A 32 -7.41 -13.27 -0.29
C ILE A 32 -6.96 -12.31 0.82
N GLU A 33 -7.54 -11.11 0.86
CA GLU A 33 -7.23 -10.14 1.92
C GLU A 33 -7.66 -10.72 3.27
N LYS A 34 -6.72 -10.91 4.20
CA LYS A 34 -6.98 -11.54 5.50
C LYS A 34 -8.00 -10.75 6.32
N LYS A 35 -7.93 -9.41 6.24
CA LYS A 35 -8.82 -8.54 7.03
C LYS A 35 -10.27 -8.60 6.58
N THR A 36 -10.53 -8.82 5.28
CA THR A 36 -11.86 -8.70 4.69
C THR A 36 -12.41 -10.03 4.14
N GLY A 37 -11.55 -11.03 3.95
CA GLY A 37 -11.89 -12.29 3.28
C GLY A 37 -12.11 -12.17 1.78
N LYS A 38 -11.92 -10.97 1.19
CA LYS A 38 -12.23 -10.72 -0.23
C LYS A 38 -11.06 -11.09 -1.13
N LYS A 39 -11.38 -11.68 -2.28
CA LYS A 39 -10.42 -11.93 -3.36
C LYS A 39 -10.01 -10.62 -4.02
N ARG A 40 -8.72 -10.48 -4.31
CA ARG A 40 -8.15 -9.32 -5.00
C ARG A 40 -7.04 -9.74 -5.95
N THR A 41 -7.06 -9.18 -7.15
CA THR A 41 -5.96 -9.31 -8.11
C THR A 41 -5.02 -8.12 -7.98
N LEU A 42 -3.76 -8.38 -7.66
CA LEU A 42 -2.68 -7.40 -7.60
C LEU A 42 -2.05 -7.24 -8.98
N ASN A 43 -1.74 -5.99 -9.34
CA ASN A 43 -0.87 -5.70 -10.46
C ASN A 43 0.56 -5.58 -9.93
N LEU A 44 1.44 -6.51 -10.32
CA LEU A 44 2.82 -6.58 -9.86
C LEU A 44 3.80 -6.16 -10.95
N MET A 45 3.34 -5.74 -12.13
CA MET A 45 4.20 -5.42 -13.27
C MET A 45 5.32 -4.43 -12.93
N GLN A 46 5.03 -3.42 -12.10
CA GLN A 46 6.01 -2.41 -11.65
C GLN A 46 6.84 -2.86 -10.43
N LEU A 47 6.50 -4.01 -9.83
CA LEU A 47 7.15 -4.56 -8.64
C LEU A 47 8.00 -5.79 -8.94
N THR A 48 7.77 -6.53 -10.03
CA THR A 48 8.41 -7.83 -10.29
C THR A 48 9.93 -7.76 -10.18
N ASN A 49 10.58 -6.77 -10.81
CA ASN A 49 12.04 -6.62 -10.74
C ASN A 49 12.52 -6.28 -9.32
N GLN A 50 11.78 -5.45 -8.59
CA GLN A 50 12.12 -5.07 -7.21
C GLN A 50 11.93 -6.26 -6.25
N ILE A 51 10.93 -7.09 -6.48
CA ILE A 51 10.70 -8.33 -5.72
C ILE A 51 11.84 -9.30 -5.97
N ILE A 52 12.22 -9.53 -7.24
CA ILE A 52 13.34 -10.41 -7.59
C ILE A 52 14.63 -9.92 -6.92
N LYS A 53 14.97 -8.63 -7.11
CA LYS A 53 16.16 -8.03 -6.49
C LYS A 53 16.18 -8.21 -4.98
N TYR A 54 15.07 -7.94 -4.29
CA TYR A 54 14.96 -8.15 -2.85
C TYR A 54 15.15 -9.63 -2.45
N LEU A 55 14.56 -10.56 -3.22
CA LEU A 55 14.71 -11.99 -2.94
C LEU A 55 16.14 -12.50 -3.15
N ASP A 56 16.89 -11.88 -4.04
CA ASP A 56 18.27 -12.28 -4.36
C ASP A 56 19.30 -11.63 -3.44
N GLU A 57 19.07 -10.38 -2.98
CA GLU A 57 20.07 -9.59 -2.23
C GLU A 57 19.83 -9.54 -0.72
N GLU A 58 18.58 -9.60 -0.26
CA GLU A 58 18.21 -9.22 1.13
C GLU A 58 17.40 -10.31 1.86
N HIS A 59 16.73 -11.19 1.13
CA HIS A 59 15.92 -12.27 1.71
C HIS A 59 16.78 -13.44 2.20
N ASP A 60 16.33 -14.17 3.22
CA ASP A 60 17.09 -15.29 3.82
C ASP A 60 17.14 -16.56 2.94
N GLY A 61 16.38 -16.58 1.85
CA GLY A 61 16.23 -17.71 0.92
C GLY A 61 15.49 -18.95 1.48
N GLU A 62 15.19 -18.98 2.77
CA GLU A 62 14.62 -20.13 3.48
C GLU A 62 13.15 -19.93 3.87
N SER A 63 12.77 -18.68 4.19
CA SER A 63 11.42 -18.38 4.63
C SER A 63 10.40 -18.52 3.50
N GLU A 64 9.22 -19.06 3.83
CA GLU A 64 8.06 -18.99 2.95
C GLU A 64 7.46 -17.58 2.87
N TRP A 65 7.67 -16.75 3.90
CA TRP A 65 7.09 -15.41 4.00
C TRP A 65 7.86 -14.43 3.15
N LEU A 66 7.18 -13.59 2.37
CA LEU A 66 7.85 -12.56 1.57
C LEU A 66 8.63 -11.56 2.43
N PHE A 67 8.15 -11.29 3.64
CA PHE A 67 8.82 -10.41 4.61
C PHE A 67 8.95 -11.15 5.94
N PRO A 68 10.01 -11.97 6.13
CA PRO A 68 10.19 -12.75 7.33
C PRO A 68 10.52 -11.88 8.55
N SER A 69 10.30 -12.43 9.74
CA SER A 69 10.76 -11.84 10.99
C SER A 69 12.27 -12.05 11.12
N PRO A 70 13.07 -10.98 11.38
CA PRO A 70 14.53 -11.10 11.54
C PRO A 70 14.96 -12.01 12.70
N ARG A 71 14.05 -12.34 13.63
CA ARG A 71 14.32 -13.20 14.78
C ARG A 71 13.88 -14.65 14.58
N ASP A 72 13.03 -14.91 13.59
CA ASP A 72 12.38 -16.20 13.38
C ASP A 72 11.85 -16.26 11.94
N SER A 73 12.61 -16.87 11.04
CA SER A 73 12.28 -16.98 9.61
C SER A 73 11.01 -17.80 9.35
N THR A 74 10.54 -18.58 10.33
CA THR A 74 9.26 -19.33 10.22
C THR A 74 8.03 -18.43 10.34
N LYS A 75 8.21 -17.16 10.75
CA LYS A 75 7.14 -16.18 10.93
C LYS A 75 7.35 -14.98 10.04
N HIS A 76 6.26 -14.34 9.62
CA HIS A 76 6.34 -13.03 8.99
C HIS A 76 6.71 -11.93 10.00
N LEU A 77 7.21 -10.81 9.49
CA LEU A 77 7.44 -9.60 10.27
C LEU A 77 6.15 -9.18 10.97
N ALA A 78 6.23 -8.87 12.26
CA ALA A 78 5.07 -8.40 13.02
C ALA A 78 4.71 -6.96 12.65
N THR A 79 3.41 -6.66 12.53
CA THR A 79 2.92 -5.30 12.21
C THR A 79 3.45 -4.24 13.17
N TYR A 80 3.59 -4.56 14.46
CA TYR A 80 4.16 -3.65 15.45
C TYR A 80 5.64 -3.33 15.20
N GLN A 81 6.42 -4.29 14.68
CA GLN A 81 7.80 -4.04 14.30
C GLN A 81 7.86 -3.13 13.06
N PHE A 82 7.00 -3.36 12.07
CA PHE A 82 6.88 -2.44 10.94
C PHE A 82 6.51 -1.03 11.41
N TYR A 83 5.55 -0.88 12.32
CA TYR A 83 5.19 0.42 12.91
C TYR A 83 6.40 1.09 13.58
N LYS A 84 7.20 0.35 14.37
CA LYS A 84 8.42 0.88 14.98
C LYS A 84 9.44 1.37 13.95
N ILE A 85 9.62 0.63 12.86
CA ILE A 85 10.51 1.03 11.76
C ILE A 85 9.99 2.34 11.16
N MET A 86 8.69 2.44 10.87
CA MET A 86 8.08 3.64 10.32
C MET A 86 8.23 4.85 11.25
N GLN A 87 8.00 4.72 12.57
CA GLN A 87 8.20 5.83 13.51
C GLN A 87 9.66 6.30 13.56
N LYS A 88 10.63 5.37 13.52
CA LYS A 88 12.05 5.73 13.46
C LYS A 88 12.39 6.46 12.16
N THR A 89 11.84 6.01 11.03
CA THR A 89 11.99 6.69 9.75
C THR A 89 11.35 8.07 9.76
N ALA A 90 10.18 8.26 10.39
CA ALA A 90 9.55 9.58 10.54
C ALA A 90 10.48 10.55 11.27
N ASN A 91 10.98 10.13 12.43
CA ASN A 91 11.89 10.95 13.24
C ASN A 91 13.20 11.26 12.52
N PHE A 92 13.71 10.34 11.71
CA PHE A 92 14.93 10.55 10.94
C PHE A 92 14.75 11.54 9.79
N LEU A 93 13.53 11.64 9.24
CA LEU A 93 13.18 12.50 8.11
C LEU A 93 12.46 13.79 8.54
N ASP A 94 12.38 14.07 9.84
CA ASP A 94 11.62 15.20 10.41
C ASP A 94 10.16 15.25 9.91
N LEU A 95 9.51 14.09 9.81
CA LEU A 95 8.09 13.97 9.45
C LEU A 95 7.23 13.81 10.69
N ASP A 96 6.12 14.57 10.76
CA ASP A 96 5.19 14.54 11.90
C ASP A 96 4.66 13.13 12.21
N TYR A 97 4.22 12.39 11.18
CA TYR A 97 3.69 11.05 11.37
C TYR A 97 3.69 10.19 10.09
N ILE A 98 4.31 9.01 10.17
CA ILE A 98 4.11 7.93 9.20
C ILE A 98 3.81 6.61 9.92
N GLY A 99 2.75 5.93 9.51
CA GLY A 99 2.25 4.74 10.18
C GLY A 99 1.89 3.60 9.24
N THR A 100 1.17 2.62 9.80
CA THR A 100 0.75 1.38 9.12
C THR A 100 -0.17 1.63 7.91
N HIS A 101 -0.85 2.78 7.88
CA HIS A 101 -1.74 3.17 6.79
C HIS A 101 -1.10 4.11 5.78
N THR A 102 0.07 4.69 6.05
CA THR A 102 0.71 5.68 5.17
C THR A 102 0.85 5.15 3.76
N LEU A 103 1.38 3.94 3.57
CA LEU A 103 1.53 3.31 2.25
C LEU A 103 0.23 3.29 1.44
N ARG A 104 -0.86 2.87 2.09
CA ARG A 104 -2.18 2.69 1.47
C ARG A 104 -2.84 4.04 1.19
N LYS A 105 -2.66 5.02 2.08
CA LYS A 105 -3.11 6.41 1.84
C LYS A 105 -2.36 7.03 0.68
N THR A 106 -1.04 6.89 0.62
CA THR A 106 -0.20 7.37 -0.49
C THR A 106 -0.63 6.77 -1.82
N PHE A 107 -0.88 5.46 -1.88
CA PHE A 107 -1.46 4.83 -3.07
C PHE A 107 -2.79 5.49 -3.45
N GLY A 108 -3.72 5.61 -2.50
CA GLY A 108 -5.05 6.09 -2.79
C GLY A 108 -5.09 7.56 -3.24
N TYR A 109 -4.33 8.42 -2.55
CA TYR A 109 -4.16 9.82 -2.93
C TYR A 109 -3.56 9.94 -4.34
N THR A 110 -2.44 9.26 -4.60
CA THR A 110 -1.76 9.33 -5.90
C THR A 110 -2.63 8.77 -7.03
N TYR A 111 -3.36 7.68 -6.79
CA TYR A 111 -4.28 7.11 -7.78
C TYR A 111 -5.39 8.11 -8.10
N TYR A 112 -6.04 8.67 -7.09
CA TYR A 112 -7.13 9.63 -7.28
C TYR A 112 -6.66 10.89 -7.99
N GLN A 113 -5.50 11.45 -7.62
CA GLN A 113 -4.97 12.64 -8.30
C GLN A 113 -4.71 12.41 -9.79
N LYS A 114 -4.29 11.21 -10.18
CA LYS A 114 -3.98 10.88 -11.58
C LYS A 114 -5.19 10.50 -12.42
N THR A 115 -6.19 9.83 -11.82
CA THR A 115 -7.31 9.27 -12.58
C THR A 115 -8.61 10.02 -12.36
N LYS A 116 -8.74 10.71 -11.22
CA LYS A 116 -9.98 11.28 -10.67
C LYS A 116 -11.13 10.25 -10.58
N ASP A 117 -10.85 8.95 -10.68
CA ASP A 117 -11.83 7.86 -10.63
C ASP A 117 -11.98 7.33 -9.20
N LEU A 118 -12.88 7.98 -8.46
CA LEU A 118 -13.21 7.58 -7.09
C LEU A 118 -13.87 6.20 -7.03
N THR A 119 -14.65 5.82 -8.04
CA THR A 119 -15.39 4.55 -8.06
C THR A 119 -14.43 3.36 -8.20
N ALA A 120 -13.46 3.44 -9.11
CA ALA A 120 -12.41 2.46 -9.21
C ALA A 120 -11.57 2.42 -7.94
N LEU A 121 -11.20 3.59 -7.39
CA LEU A 121 -10.42 3.64 -6.15
C LEU A 121 -11.13 2.97 -4.98
N MET A 122 -12.43 3.19 -4.81
CA MET A 122 -13.24 2.54 -3.78
C MET A 122 -13.22 1.01 -3.92
N LYS A 123 -13.34 0.49 -5.15
CA LYS A 123 -13.26 -0.94 -5.42
C LYS A 123 -11.87 -1.49 -5.08
N ILE A 124 -10.81 -0.77 -5.46
CA ILE A 124 -9.42 -1.14 -5.18
C ILE A 124 -9.14 -1.14 -3.66
N LEU A 125 -9.62 -0.13 -2.94
CA LEU A 125 -9.46 0.00 -1.49
C LEU A 125 -10.52 -0.76 -0.69
N ASN A 126 -11.46 -1.45 -1.33
CA ASN A 126 -12.53 -2.18 -0.65
C ASN A 126 -13.35 -1.29 0.32
N HIS A 127 -13.56 -0.01 -0.01
CA HIS A 127 -14.34 0.93 0.79
C HIS A 127 -15.80 0.94 0.32
N SER A 128 -16.73 0.98 1.27
CA SER A 128 -18.18 0.98 0.99
C SER A 128 -18.75 2.38 0.72
N SER A 129 -18.00 3.44 1.02
CA SER A 129 -18.47 4.83 0.88
C SER A 129 -17.41 5.72 0.23
N GLN A 130 -17.90 6.65 -0.60
CA GLN A 130 -17.10 7.74 -1.18
C GLN A 130 -16.52 8.63 -0.10
N SER A 131 -17.33 9.05 0.88
CA SER A 131 -16.90 9.94 1.97
C SER A 131 -15.79 9.30 2.82
N VAL A 132 -15.89 7.99 3.06
CA VAL A 132 -14.84 7.21 3.74
C VAL A 132 -13.55 7.24 2.94
N THR A 133 -13.65 7.14 1.61
CA THR A 133 -12.46 7.12 0.74
C THR A 133 -11.80 8.48 0.68
N LEU A 134 -12.54 9.55 0.43
CA LEU A 134 -12.00 10.93 0.36
C LEU A 134 -11.31 11.31 1.68
N ARG A 135 -11.98 11.12 2.82
CA ARG A 135 -11.37 11.33 4.14
C ARG A 135 -10.14 10.45 4.35
N TYR A 136 -10.17 9.20 3.89
CA TYR A 136 -9.03 8.30 4.05
C TYR A 136 -7.79 8.78 3.32
N ILE A 137 -7.95 9.32 2.10
CA ILE A 137 -6.83 9.82 1.28
C ILE A 137 -6.51 11.30 1.53
N GLY A 138 -7.23 11.98 2.43
CA GLY A 138 -6.94 13.36 2.82
C GLY A 138 -7.34 14.40 1.78
N ILE A 139 -8.30 14.08 0.90
CA ILE A 139 -8.94 15.08 0.05
C ILE A 139 -9.90 15.86 0.94
N GLU A 140 -9.43 17.00 1.45
CA GLU A 140 -10.14 17.94 2.33
C GLU A 140 -10.82 19.04 1.50
N GLU A 141 -11.63 19.88 2.15
CA GLU A 141 -12.34 21.01 1.52
C GLU A 141 -11.42 21.97 0.75
N GLU A 142 -10.15 22.10 1.13
CA GLU A 142 -9.16 22.97 0.45
C GLU A 142 -8.92 22.59 -1.02
N GLU A 143 -8.86 21.30 -1.35
CA GLU A 143 -8.70 20.86 -2.74
C GLU A 143 -9.98 21.10 -3.55
N LEU A 144 -11.15 20.97 -2.89
CA LEU A 144 -12.43 21.30 -3.52
C LEU A 144 -12.52 22.80 -3.79
N GLN A 145 -12.10 23.63 -2.83
CA GLN A 145 -12.09 25.08 -2.97
C GLN A 145 -11.15 25.53 -4.09
N SER A 146 -9.91 25.01 -4.12
CA SER A 146 -8.97 25.27 -5.22
C SER A 146 -9.55 24.88 -6.58
N SER A 147 -10.30 23.77 -6.66
CA SER A 147 -10.94 23.36 -7.92
C SER A 147 -12.06 24.30 -8.36
N LEU A 148 -12.77 24.91 -7.42
CA LEU A 148 -13.80 25.91 -7.70
C LEU A 148 -13.20 27.26 -8.11
N ASP A 149 -12.09 27.64 -7.48
CA ASP A 149 -11.37 28.88 -7.80
C ASP A 149 -10.81 28.85 -9.22
N GLU A 150 -10.41 27.67 -9.71
CA GLU A 150 -9.95 27.45 -11.08
C GLU A 150 -11.09 27.19 -12.08
N PHE A 151 -12.32 26.92 -11.61
CA PHE A 151 -13.44 26.59 -12.48
C PHE A 151 -14.03 27.85 -13.12
N ASN A 152 -13.75 28.03 -14.41
CA ASN A 152 -14.42 29.02 -15.23
C ASN A 152 -15.23 28.32 -16.33
N PRO A 153 -16.57 28.35 -16.28
CA PRO A 153 -17.40 27.70 -17.30
C PRO A 153 -17.39 28.41 -18.67
N PHE A 154 -16.69 29.54 -18.79
CA PHE A 154 -16.65 30.38 -19.99
C PHE A 154 -15.23 30.71 -20.48
N GLN A 155 -14.19 30.07 -19.92
CA GLN A 155 -12.84 30.07 -20.50
C GLN A 155 -12.62 28.84 -21.38
#